data_AF-A0A2G9V5F9-F1
#
_entry.id   AF-A0A2G9V5F9-F1
#
_cell.length_a   1.000
_cell.length_b   1.000
_cell.length_c   1.000
_cell.angle_alpha   90.00
_cell.angle_beta   90.00
_cell.angle_gamma   90.00
#
_symmetry.space_group_name_H-M   'P 1'
#
loop_
_entity.id
_entity.type
_entity.pdbx_description
1 polymer ?
#
loop_
_entity_poly.entity_id
_entity_poly.type
_entity_poly.pdbx_seq_one_letter_code
_entity_poly.pdbx_strand_id
1 'polypeptide(L)'
;MQPGTRGVSRTLQRDEQRVGRIGRVIKAPQGFDAAAVKSIYDNLNGAVCKPMTSVGKSYHANADPVIAYCSKMTVVQHPLQEELQKVTLENAPMRGMLGAPEVLTVGSNLMHLIGAKRAIDVGTFTGASALSWALAAGEGGQVYTLDVNLDNFENFGVPVISKDPDVFKRIIPIKGPALASLDKLIADGESGKFDFAFIDADKVNYPLYYDRVVTLLRKGGVLMIDNALWHARVTGDPTTFDESTKAIHETNEMIHNDNRTYSALLNCGDGLHIAFKN
;
A
#
# COMPACT_ATOMS: atom_id res chain seq x y z
N MET A 1 24.70 14.79 -66.96
CA MET A 1 23.79 15.93 -66.78
C MET A 1 22.44 15.39 -66.34
N GLN A 2 21.90 15.86 -65.21
CA GLN A 2 20.54 15.54 -64.74
C GLN A 2 19.47 16.24 -65.59
N PRO A 3 18.23 15.74 -65.51
CA PRO A 3 17.13 16.62 -65.08
C PRO A 3 16.26 15.97 -64.01
N GLY A 4 15.73 16.78 -63.10
CA GLY A 4 14.81 16.35 -62.04
C GLY A 4 13.33 16.42 -62.43
N THR A 5 12.46 15.77 -61.67
CA THR A 5 11.36 16.41 -60.88
C THR A 5 10.45 15.37 -60.20
N ARG A 6 10.20 15.64 -58.91
CA ARG A 6 8.96 15.45 -58.10
C ARG A 6 8.27 14.08 -58.01
N GLY A 7 8.39 13.49 -56.81
CA GLY A 7 7.26 13.18 -55.93
C GLY A 7 6.47 11.90 -56.21
N VAL A 8 6.67 10.88 -55.37
CA VAL A 8 5.65 10.18 -54.54
C VAL A 8 6.42 9.12 -53.73
N SER A 9 6.63 9.36 -52.44
CA SER A 9 6.67 8.28 -51.43
C SER A 9 6.42 8.89 -50.05
N ARG A 10 5.20 9.41 -49.87
CA ARG A 10 4.58 9.39 -48.54
C ARG A 10 4.43 7.91 -48.21
N THR A 11 5.10 7.44 -47.16
CA THR A 11 4.63 6.50 -46.10
C THR A 11 5.80 5.96 -45.24
N LEU A 12 7.07 6.28 -45.53
CA LEU A 12 8.22 5.72 -44.78
C LEU A 12 9.11 6.73 -44.04
N GLN A 13 8.56 7.87 -43.62
CA GLN A 13 9.30 8.90 -42.85
C GLN A 13 8.61 9.31 -41.53
N ARG A 14 7.64 8.52 -41.04
CA ARG A 14 6.94 8.81 -39.78
C ARG A 14 7.29 7.92 -38.58
N ASP A 15 8.07 6.86 -38.76
CA ASP A 15 8.31 5.90 -37.67
C ASP A 15 9.75 5.81 -37.13
N GLU A 16 10.73 6.53 -37.72
CA GLU A 16 12.13 6.50 -37.25
C GLU A 16 12.59 7.75 -36.44
N GLN A 17 11.71 8.73 -36.20
CA GLN A 17 12.02 9.88 -35.32
C GLN A 17 11.30 9.86 -33.96
N ARG A 18 10.58 8.78 -33.62
CA ARG A 18 9.83 8.67 -32.36
C ARG A 18 10.56 7.88 -31.25
N VAL A 19 11.79 7.45 -31.49
CA VAL A 19 12.59 6.59 -30.57
C VAL A 19 13.69 7.37 -29.81
N GLY A 20 13.70 8.71 -29.88
CA GLY A 20 14.79 9.54 -29.33
C GLY A 20 14.48 10.40 -28.10
N ARG A 21 13.29 10.36 -27.48
CA ARG A 21 12.94 11.32 -26.42
C ARG A 21 11.86 10.83 -25.42
N ILE A 22 12.18 9.95 -24.47
CA ILE A 22 11.59 10.02 -23.11
C ILE A 22 12.62 9.50 -22.08
N GLY A 23 13.82 10.06 -22.11
CA GLY A 23 14.73 10.11 -20.97
C GLY A 23 14.75 11.54 -20.44
N ARG A 24 13.59 12.09 -20.08
CA ARG A 24 13.54 13.37 -19.35
C ARG A 24 13.59 13.04 -17.87
N VAL A 25 14.79 13.15 -17.30
CA VAL A 25 14.91 13.84 -16.02
C VAL A 25 14.05 15.10 -16.17
N ILE A 26 12.98 15.22 -15.38
CA ILE A 26 12.23 16.47 -15.31
C ILE A 26 13.22 17.47 -14.74
N LYS A 27 13.95 18.18 -15.61
CA LYS A 27 14.68 19.37 -15.19
C LYS A 27 13.62 20.27 -14.60
N ALA A 28 13.85 20.70 -13.35
CA ALA A 28 13.02 21.69 -12.71
C ALA A 28 12.77 22.84 -13.70
N PRO A 29 11.53 23.35 -13.81
CA PRO A 29 11.19 24.39 -14.79
C PRO A 29 12.20 25.54 -14.67
N GLN A 30 12.61 26.12 -15.80
CA GLN A 30 13.51 27.29 -15.78
C GLN A 30 12.88 28.37 -14.88
N GLY A 31 13.57 28.72 -13.79
CA GLY A 31 13.07 29.61 -12.74
C GLY A 31 12.63 28.92 -11.44
N PHE A 32 12.70 27.59 -11.34
CA PHE A 32 12.47 26.87 -10.08
C PHE A 32 13.67 27.01 -9.16
N ASP A 33 13.58 27.97 -8.23
CA ASP A 33 14.57 28.17 -7.19
C ASP A 33 14.16 27.37 -5.93
N ALA A 34 14.76 26.19 -5.78
CA ALA A 34 14.54 25.32 -4.62
C ALA A 34 14.94 26.01 -3.29
N ALA A 35 15.89 26.96 -3.32
CA ALA A 35 16.29 27.71 -2.13
C ALA A 35 15.25 28.78 -1.76
N ALA A 36 14.62 29.43 -2.74
CA ALA A 36 13.49 30.33 -2.50
C ALA A 36 12.28 29.59 -1.92
N VAL A 37 11.96 28.39 -2.43
CA VAL A 37 10.91 27.53 -1.87
C VAL A 37 11.22 27.15 -0.42
N LYS A 38 12.46 26.72 -0.14
CA LYS A 38 12.92 26.40 1.22
C LYS A 38 12.82 27.62 2.16
N SER A 39 13.22 28.80 1.70
CA SER A 39 13.11 30.05 2.47
C SER A 39 11.66 30.44 2.77
N ILE A 40 10.71 30.18 1.86
CA ILE A 40 9.29 30.39 2.12
C ILE A 40 8.78 29.43 3.21
N TYR A 41 9.17 28.15 3.17
CA TYR A 41 8.83 27.18 4.23
C TYR A 41 9.44 27.55 5.59
N ASP A 42 10.71 27.97 5.61
CA ASP A 42 11.40 28.39 6.84
C ASP A 42 10.74 29.63 7.47
N ASN A 43 10.23 30.56 6.65
CA ASN A 43 9.50 31.74 7.11
C ASN A 43 8.08 31.43 7.64
N LEU A 44 7.41 30.39 7.14
CA LEU A 44 6.12 29.92 7.65
C LEU A 44 6.23 29.24 9.03
N ASN A 45 7.40 28.66 9.34
CA ASN A 45 7.69 28.03 10.64
C ASN A 45 7.89 29.02 11.80
N GLY A 46 7.87 30.34 11.53
CA GLY A 46 7.89 31.39 12.57
C GLY A 46 6.61 31.44 13.43
N ALA A 47 5.51 30.84 12.97
CA ALA A 47 4.36 30.53 13.81
C ALA A 47 4.54 29.11 14.35
N VAL A 48 4.86 28.98 15.64
CA VAL A 48 5.08 27.69 16.31
C VAL A 48 3.75 26.93 16.40
N CYS A 49 3.35 26.30 15.30
CA CYS A 49 2.51 25.11 15.37
C CYS A 49 3.34 24.03 16.06
N LYS A 50 2.84 23.44 17.15
CA LYS A 50 3.44 22.23 17.72
C LYS A 50 3.65 21.24 16.56
N PRO A 51 4.86 20.69 16.36
CA PRO A 51 5.06 19.75 15.27
C PRO A 51 4.11 18.56 15.46
N MET A 52 3.40 18.17 14.41
CA MET A 52 2.69 16.89 14.39
C MET A 52 3.74 15.77 14.41
N THR A 53 4.21 15.42 15.60
CA THR A 53 5.22 14.37 15.80
C THR A 53 4.59 13.02 16.11
N SER A 54 3.26 12.94 16.21
CA SER A 54 2.57 11.70 16.54
C SER A 54 2.33 10.85 15.30
N VAL A 55 2.79 9.61 15.37
CA VAL A 55 2.41 8.50 14.50
C VAL A 55 1.79 7.45 15.42
N GLY A 56 0.65 6.87 15.05
CA GLY A 56 0.01 5.88 15.89
C GLY A 56 -1.37 5.48 15.45
N LYS A 57 -1.77 4.28 15.87
CA LYS A 57 -3.09 3.70 15.59
C LYS A 57 -4.15 4.28 16.54
N SER A 58 -5.34 4.52 16.01
CA SER A 58 -6.46 5.16 16.72
C SER A 58 -6.89 4.44 18.00
N TYR A 59 -6.76 3.12 18.05
CA TYR A 59 -7.20 2.31 19.19
C TYR A 59 -6.22 2.35 20.38
N HIS A 60 -5.09 3.06 20.29
CA HIS A 60 -4.25 3.30 21.45
C HIS A 60 -4.87 4.38 22.35
N ALA A 61 -4.95 4.11 23.65
CA ALA A 61 -5.57 5.02 24.64
C ALA A 61 -4.93 6.42 24.70
N ASN A 62 -3.69 6.56 24.20
CA ASN A 62 -2.91 7.79 24.23
C ASN A 62 -2.74 8.41 22.82
N ALA A 63 -3.62 8.08 21.86
CA ALA A 63 -3.56 8.63 20.51
C ALA A 63 -3.67 10.17 20.54
N ASP A 64 -2.94 10.84 19.64
CA ASP A 64 -3.02 12.29 19.48
C ASP A 64 -4.47 12.73 19.18
N PRO A 65 -4.97 13.84 19.73
CA PRO A 65 -6.35 14.28 19.52
C PRO A 65 -6.75 14.45 18.05
N VAL A 66 -5.82 14.84 17.17
CA VAL A 66 -6.07 14.96 15.73
C VAL A 66 -6.26 13.57 15.12
N ILE A 67 -5.39 12.61 15.46
CA ILE A 67 -5.51 11.22 15.00
C ILE A 67 -6.83 10.62 15.47
N ALA A 68 -7.17 10.80 16.75
CA ALA A 68 -8.43 10.33 17.32
C ALA A 68 -9.65 10.94 16.61
N TYR A 69 -9.61 12.25 16.31
CA TYR A 69 -10.68 12.92 15.57
C TYR A 69 -10.81 12.40 14.13
N CYS A 70 -9.70 12.30 13.39
CA CYS A 70 -9.68 11.77 12.03
C CYS A 70 -10.26 10.35 11.99
N SER A 71 -9.82 9.48 12.90
CA SER A 71 -10.36 8.12 13.00
C SER A 71 -11.85 8.12 13.32
N LYS A 72 -12.29 8.91 14.31
CA LYS A 72 -13.71 9.00 14.69
C LYS A 72 -14.60 9.45 13.52
N MET A 73 -14.11 10.34 12.67
CA MET A 73 -14.86 10.85 11.50
C MET A 73 -14.76 9.95 10.27
N THR A 74 -13.80 9.01 10.24
CA THR A 74 -13.52 8.14 9.08
C THR A 74 -14.12 6.75 9.25
N VAL A 75 -13.99 6.16 10.45
CA VAL A 75 -14.23 4.75 10.68
C VAL A 75 -15.72 4.47 10.83
N VAL A 76 -16.28 3.78 9.84
CA VAL A 76 -17.61 3.15 9.91
C VAL A 76 -17.41 1.67 9.60
N GLN A 77 -17.51 0.81 10.61
CA GLN A 77 -17.23 -0.62 10.47
C GLN A 77 -18.50 -1.42 10.20
N HIS A 78 -18.33 -2.49 9.44
CA HIS A 78 -19.32 -3.56 9.33
C HIS A 78 -19.41 -4.32 10.67
N PRO A 79 -20.57 -4.88 11.06
CA PRO A 79 -20.70 -5.63 12.33
C PRO A 79 -19.66 -6.74 12.52
N LEU A 80 -19.29 -7.45 11.44
CA LEU A 80 -18.22 -8.46 11.48
C LEU A 80 -16.83 -7.86 11.79
N GLN A 81 -16.55 -6.66 11.28
CA GLN A 81 -15.28 -5.97 11.55
C GLN A 81 -15.23 -5.52 13.03
N GLU A 82 -16.32 -4.97 13.55
CA GLU A 82 -16.44 -4.60 14.97
C GLU A 82 -16.25 -5.81 15.89
N GLU A 83 -16.95 -6.92 15.58
CA GLU A 83 -16.84 -8.14 16.37
C GLU A 83 -15.43 -8.73 16.31
N LEU A 84 -14.83 -8.84 15.11
CA LEU A 84 -13.49 -9.40 14.95
C LEU A 84 -12.43 -8.55 15.66
N GLN A 85 -12.55 -7.22 15.58
CA GLN A 85 -11.68 -6.31 16.30
C GLN A 85 -11.79 -6.54 17.81
N LYS A 86 -13.01 -6.63 18.35
CA LYS A 86 -13.24 -6.90 19.76
C LYS A 86 -12.61 -8.23 20.18
N VAL A 87 -12.94 -9.32 19.49
CA VAL A 87 -12.42 -10.66 19.79
C VAL A 87 -10.89 -10.69 19.76
N THR A 88 -10.28 -10.06 18.76
CA THR A 88 -8.82 -9.97 18.63
C THR A 88 -8.20 -9.21 19.80
N LEU A 89 -8.72 -8.01 20.11
CA LEU A 89 -8.18 -7.16 21.17
C LEU A 89 -8.38 -7.75 22.56
N GLU A 90 -9.43 -8.53 22.79
CA GLU A 90 -9.68 -9.17 24.08
C GLU A 90 -8.84 -10.45 24.26
N ASN A 91 -8.66 -11.26 23.21
CA ASN A 91 -8.25 -12.66 23.37
C ASN A 91 -7.00 -13.09 22.59
N ALA A 92 -6.66 -12.42 21.47
CA ALA A 92 -5.58 -12.91 20.62
C ALA A 92 -4.20 -12.63 21.21
N PRO A 93 -3.24 -13.56 21.11
CA PRO A 93 -1.84 -13.26 21.39
C PRO A 93 -1.36 -12.19 20.41
N MET A 94 -0.41 -11.33 20.84
CA MET A 94 0.15 -10.27 19.99
C MET A 94 -0.91 -9.31 19.38
N ARG A 95 -2.08 -9.15 20.03
CA ARG A 95 -3.19 -8.28 19.62
C ARG A 95 -2.84 -6.86 19.15
N GLY A 96 -1.69 -6.31 19.52
CA GLY A 96 -1.19 -5.03 19.01
C GLY A 96 -0.90 -5.02 17.50
N MET A 97 -0.73 -6.21 16.90
CA MET A 97 -0.55 -6.40 15.46
C MET A 97 -1.82 -6.13 14.64
N LEU A 98 -2.99 -6.01 15.25
CA LEU A 98 -4.24 -5.75 14.54
C LEU A 98 -4.13 -4.50 13.63
N GLY A 99 -4.60 -4.59 12.39
CA GLY A 99 -4.67 -3.43 11.49
C GLY A 99 -5.57 -2.33 12.07
N ALA A 100 -5.16 -1.07 11.93
CA ALA A 100 -5.96 0.05 12.41
C ALA A 100 -7.22 0.24 11.55
N PRO A 101 -8.42 0.42 12.13
CA PRO A 101 -9.65 0.56 11.36
C PRO A 101 -9.61 1.67 10.31
N GLU A 102 -8.96 2.79 10.60
CA GLU A 102 -8.78 3.91 9.66
C GLU A 102 -7.93 3.53 8.44
N VAL A 103 -6.92 2.68 8.60
CA VAL A 103 -6.09 2.16 7.50
C VAL A 103 -6.94 1.24 6.62
N LEU A 104 -7.74 0.38 7.24
CA LEU A 104 -8.65 -0.54 6.54
C LEU A 104 -9.72 0.24 5.76
N THR A 105 -10.28 1.31 6.34
CA THR A 105 -11.24 2.18 5.65
C THR A 105 -10.62 2.87 4.43
N VAL A 106 -9.38 3.37 4.53
CA VAL A 106 -8.69 3.96 3.37
C VAL A 106 -8.56 2.93 2.24
N GLY A 107 -8.10 1.71 2.55
CA GLY A 107 -7.96 0.66 1.54
C GLY A 107 -9.29 0.26 0.91
N SER A 108 -10.37 0.11 1.70
CA SER A 108 -11.69 -0.24 1.17
C SER A 108 -12.22 0.84 0.23
N ASN A 109 -12.02 2.12 0.57
CA ASN A 109 -12.40 3.22 -0.30
C ASN A 109 -11.61 3.23 -1.61
N LEU A 110 -10.31 2.89 -1.58
CA LEU A 110 -9.50 2.75 -2.78
C LEU A 110 -9.95 1.56 -3.63
N MET A 111 -10.28 0.43 -3.01
CA MET A 111 -10.86 -0.73 -3.70
C MET A 111 -12.18 -0.37 -4.38
N HIS A 112 -13.07 0.35 -3.71
CA HIS A 112 -14.31 0.84 -4.32
C HIS A 112 -14.05 1.80 -5.48
N LEU A 113 -13.13 2.74 -5.30
CA LEU A 113 -12.76 3.72 -6.33
C LEU A 113 -12.28 3.06 -7.62
N ILE A 114 -11.48 1.99 -7.51
CA ILE A 114 -10.91 1.30 -8.68
C ILE A 114 -11.74 0.09 -9.14
N GLY A 115 -12.85 -0.21 -8.47
CA GLY A 115 -13.67 -1.40 -8.73
C GLY A 115 -12.92 -2.72 -8.51
N ALA A 116 -12.06 -2.79 -7.49
CA ALA A 116 -11.21 -3.95 -7.23
C ALA A 116 -12.03 -5.21 -6.92
N LYS A 117 -11.64 -6.33 -7.53
CA LYS A 117 -12.23 -7.65 -7.27
C LYS A 117 -11.21 -8.67 -6.80
N ARG A 118 -9.94 -8.54 -7.19
CA ARG A 118 -8.87 -9.46 -6.83
C ARG A 118 -7.83 -8.75 -5.97
N ALA A 119 -7.67 -9.21 -4.74
CA ALA A 119 -6.74 -8.63 -3.77
C ALA A 119 -5.67 -9.63 -3.30
N ILE A 120 -4.47 -9.12 -3.05
CA ILE A 120 -3.41 -9.83 -2.31
C ILE A 120 -3.27 -9.19 -0.92
N ASP A 121 -3.22 -9.98 0.12
CA ASP A 121 -3.10 -9.54 1.50
C ASP A 121 -1.92 -10.28 2.14
N VAL A 122 -0.78 -9.61 2.29
CA VAL A 122 0.45 -10.20 2.82
C VAL A 122 0.51 -9.93 4.32
N GLY A 123 0.28 -10.97 5.13
CA GLY A 123 0.08 -10.89 6.58
C GLY A 123 -1.41 -11.03 6.93
N THR A 124 -1.83 -12.21 7.40
CA THR A 124 -3.23 -12.49 7.72
C THR A 124 -3.54 -12.18 9.18
N PHE A 125 -2.67 -12.58 10.11
CA PHE A 125 -2.94 -12.55 11.55
C PHE A 125 -4.34 -13.12 11.93
N THR A 126 -5.27 -12.30 12.43
CA THR A 126 -6.65 -12.72 12.73
C THR A 126 -7.63 -12.47 11.58
N GLY A 127 -7.18 -11.91 10.45
CA GLY A 127 -7.97 -11.74 9.23
C GLY A 127 -8.73 -10.41 9.11
N ALA A 128 -8.37 -9.38 9.88
CA ALA A 128 -9.07 -8.09 9.85
C ALA A 128 -8.93 -7.34 8.51
N SER A 129 -7.72 -7.34 7.93
CA SER A 129 -7.48 -6.82 6.58
C SER A 129 -8.19 -7.66 5.53
N ALA A 130 -8.01 -8.99 5.55
CA ALA A 130 -8.69 -9.92 4.66
C ALA A 130 -10.21 -9.75 4.65
N LEU A 131 -10.85 -9.60 5.81
CA LEU A 131 -12.27 -9.31 5.95
C LEU A 131 -12.64 -7.98 5.29
N SER A 132 -11.85 -6.93 5.51
CA SER A 132 -12.10 -5.60 4.95
C SER A 132 -12.05 -5.62 3.42
N TRP A 133 -11.05 -6.30 2.85
CA TRP A 133 -10.93 -6.48 1.41
C TRP A 133 -12.06 -7.34 0.83
N ALA A 134 -12.51 -8.37 1.55
CA ALA A 134 -13.58 -9.25 1.10
C ALA A 134 -14.95 -8.55 1.07
N LEU A 135 -15.19 -7.66 2.05
CA LEU A 135 -16.35 -6.78 2.07
C LEU A 135 -16.29 -5.78 0.91
N ALA A 136 -15.15 -5.10 0.73
CA ALA A 136 -14.97 -4.08 -0.30
C ALA A 136 -15.05 -4.65 -1.73
N ALA A 137 -14.47 -5.83 -1.97
CA ALA A 137 -14.51 -6.50 -3.26
C ALA A 137 -15.94 -6.92 -3.66
N GLY A 138 -16.83 -7.15 -2.70
CA GLY A 138 -18.22 -7.51 -2.97
C GLY A 138 -18.37 -8.84 -3.71
N GLU A 139 -19.52 -9.04 -4.37
CA GLU A 139 -19.81 -10.28 -5.10
C GLU A 139 -18.77 -10.58 -6.19
N GLY A 140 -18.37 -11.85 -6.28
CA GLY A 140 -17.33 -12.34 -7.20
C GLY A 140 -15.90 -11.97 -6.79
N GLY A 141 -15.72 -11.27 -5.67
CA GLY A 141 -14.41 -10.88 -5.16
C GLY A 141 -13.59 -12.07 -4.63
N GLN A 142 -12.27 -11.96 -4.72
CA GLN A 142 -11.30 -12.92 -4.21
C GLN A 142 -10.16 -12.21 -3.50
N VAL A 143 -9.90 -12.60 -2.26
CA VAL A 143 -8.83 -12.05 -1.42
C VAL A 143 -7.89 -13.17 -1.05
N TYR A 144 -6.68 -13.12 -1.61
CA TYR A 144 -5.63 -14.09 -1.33
C TYR A 144 -4.84 -13.58 -0.12
N THR A 145 -5.07 -14.16 1.05
CA THR A 145 -4.40 -13.75 2.29
C THR A 145 -3.30 -14.75 2.63
N LEU A 146 -2.08 -14.24 2.83
CA LEU A 146 -0.85 -15.01 2.89
C LEU A 146 -0.22 -14.87 4.27
N ASP A 147 0.02 -15.99 4.96
CA ASP A 147 0.69 -15.98 6.26
C ASP A 147 1.49 -17.27 6.47
N VAL A 148 2.61 -17.17 7.18
CA VAL A 148 3.38 -18.34 7.59
C VAL A 148 2.59 -19.22 8.55
N ASN A 149 1.69 -18.62 9.33
CA ASN A 149 0.82 -19.33 10.24
C ASN A 149 -0.62 -18.77 10.22
N LEU A 150 -1.60 -19.67 10.08
CA LEU A 150 -3.02 -19.34 10.10
C LEU A 150 -3.70 -19.60 11.45
N ASP A 151 -2.98 -20.05 12.49
CA ASP A 151 -3.60 -20.43 13.77
C ASP A 151 -4.45 -19.29 14.37
N ASN A 152 -4.00 -18.03 14.30
CA ASN A 152 -4.78 -16.88 14.79
C ASN A 152 -6.01 -16.61 13.91
N PHE A 153 -5.88 -16.78 12.59
CA PHE A 153 -7.01 -16.65 11.68
C PHE A 153 -8.05 -17.73 11.94
N GLU A 154 -7.62 -18.98 12.11
CA GLU A 154 -8.48 -20.13 12.39
C GLU A 154 -9.17 -20.01 13.76
N ASN A 155 -8.47 -19.55 14.79
CA ASN A 155 -9.01 -19.46 16.15
C ASN A 155 -9.89 -18.22 16.42
N PHE A 156 -9.62 -17.09 15.76
CA PHE A 156 -10.31 -15.82 16.03
C PHE A 156 -11.06 -15.26 14.83
N GLY A 157 -10.47 -15.36 13.63
CA GLY A 157 -11.06 -14.86 12.38
C GLY A 157 -12.22 -15.71 11.89
N VAL A 158 -11.98 -17.00 11.64
CA VAL A 158 -12.95 -17.94 11.08
C VAL A 158 -14.27 -17.97 11.88
N PRO A 159 -14.29 -18.07 13.23
CA PRO A 159 -15.53 -18.11 13.99
C PRO A 159 -16.41 -16.86 13.86
N VAL A 160 -15.81 -15.70 13.57
CA VAL A 160 -16.53 -14.45 13.35
C VAL A 160 -16.93 -14.32 11.88
N ILE A 161 -15.97 -14.44 10.97
CA ILE A 161 -16.19 -14.13 9.54
C ILE A 161 -17.14 -15.14 8.89
N SER A 162 -17.09 -16.42 9.28
CA SER A 162 -17.95 -17.48 8.71
C SER A 162 -19.44 -17.32 9.02
N LYS A 163 -19.83 -16.39 9.92
CA LYS A 163 -21.22 -16.00 10.14
C LYS A 163 -21.87 -15.40 8.89
N ASP A 164 -21.07 -14.85 7.98
CA ASP A 164 -21.48 -14.50 6.63
C ASP A 164 -20.74 -15.40 5.62
N PRO A 165 -21.38 -16.48 5.14
CA PRO A 165 -20.76 -17.41 4.19
C PRO A 165 -20.37 -16.76 2.85
N ASP A 166 -21.09 -15.72 2.44
CA ASP A 166 -20.84 -15.04 1.16
C ASP A 166 -19.62 -14.14 1.22
N VAL A 167 -19.31 -13.57 2.38
CA VAL A 167 -18.06 -12.85 2.65
C VAL A 167 -16.93 -13.85 2.89
N PHE A 168 -17.13 -14.86 3.72
CA PHE A 168 -16.09 -15.82 4.09
C PHE A 168 -15.52 -16.56 2.88
N LYS A 169 -16.36 -16.99 1.93
CA LYS A 169 -15.92 -17.70 0.72
C LYS A 169 -15.02 -16.86 -0.22
N ARG A 170 -14.97 -15.54 -0.03
CA ARG A 170 -14.10 -14.64 -0.82
C ARG A 170 -12.67 -14.64 -0.29
N ILE A 171 -12.47 -15.05 0.96
CA ILE A 171 -11.15 -15.11 1.59
C ILE A 171 -10.52 -16.46 1.28
N ILE A 172 -9.37 -16.42 0.61
CA ILE A 172 -8.60 -17.58 0.18
C ILE A 172 -7.30 -17.57 0.99
N PRO A 173 -7.26 -18.25 2.15
CA PRO A 173 -6.07 -18.29 2.99
C PRO A 173 -5.00 -19.22 2.38
N ILE A 174 -3.75 -18.77 2.39
CA ILE A 174 -2.59 -19.53 1.90
C ILE A 174 -1.54 -19.56 3.02
N LYS A 175 -1.34 -20.76 3.59
CA LYS A 175 -0.33 -21.00 4.62
C LYS A 175 1.04 -21.24 3.99
N GLY A 176 2.04 -20.50 4.44
CA GLY A 176 3.44 -20.66 4.06
C GLY A 176 4.17 -19.32 3.92
N PRO A 177 5.47 -19.33 3.58
CA PRO A 177 6.23 -18.12 3.34
C PRO A 177 5.61 -17.30 2.20
N ALA A 178 5.20 -16.06 2.48
CA ALA A 178 4.50 -15.24 1.50
C ALA A 178 5.30 -15.01 0.21
N LEU A 179 6.63 -14.89 0.29
CA LEU A 179 7.49 -14.78 -0.91
C LEU A 179 7.32 -15.97 -1.85
N ALA A 180 7.24 -17.19 -1.32
CA ALA A 180 7.05 -18.39 -2.13
C ALA A 180 5.67 -18.38 -2.81
N SER A 181 4.63 -17.92 -2.12
CA SER A 181 3.29 -17.77 -2.69
C SER A 181 3.24 -16.72 -3.79
N LEU A 182 3.89 -15.57 -3.59
CA LEU A 182 3.99 -14.51 -4.59
C LEU A 182 4.77 -14.95 -5.82
N ASP A 183 5.93 -15.58 -5.63
CA ASP A 183 6.74 -16.12 -6.73
C ASP A 183 5.97 -17.20 -7.51
N LYS A 184 5.20 -18.04 -6.80
CA LYS A 184 4.32 -19.02 -7.45
C LYS A 184 3.23 -18.36 -8.29
N LEU A 185 2.55 -17.33 -7.79
CA LEU A 185 1.54 -16.59 -8.57
C LEU A 185 2.16 -16.01 -9.85
N ILE A 186 3.38 -15.47 -9.77
CA ILE A 186 4.10 -14.95 -10.94
C ILE A 186 4.39 -16.10 -11.93
N ALA A 187 4.91 -17.23 -11.45
CA ALA A 187 5.22 -18.40 -12.26
C ALA A 187 4.00 -19.02 -12.93
N ASP A 188 2.84 -18.99 -12.26
CA ASP A 188 1.54 -19.46 -12.78
C ASP A 188 0.92 -18.47 -13.79
N GLY A 189 1.62 -17.38 -14.12
CA GLY A 189 1.19 -16.41 -15.12
C GLY A 189 0.16 -15.41 -14.61
N GLU A 190 0.11 -15.14 -13.30
CA GLU A 190 -0.82 -14.17 -12.70
C GLU A 190 -0.29 -12.72 -12.68
N SER A 191 0.82 -12.46 -13.37
CA SER A 191 1.35 -11.10 -13.53
C SER A 191 0.32 -10.15 -14.14
N GLY A 192 0.12 -8.98 -13.53
CA GLY A 192 -0.83 -7.99 -14.03
C GLY A 192 -2.31 -8.30 -13.82
N LYS A 193 -2.67 -9.26 -12.95
CA LYS A 193 -4.07 -9.72 -12.79
C LYS A 193 -4.74 -9.33 -11.46
N PHE A 194 -4.01 -8.74 -10.52
CA PHE A 194 -4.56 -8.29 -9.24
C PHE A 194 -4.87 -6.80 -9.25
N ASP A 195 -5.97 -6.41 -8.63
CA ASP A 195 -6.44 -5.02 -8.59
C ASP A 195 -5.87 -4.26 -7.39
N PHE A 196 -5.77 -4.94 -6.26
CA PHE A 196 -5.37 -4.36 -4.98
C PHE A 196 -4.38 -5.26 -4.27
N ALA A 197 -3.50 -4.66 -3.47
CA ALA A 197 -2.63 -5.40 -2.57
C ALA A 197 -2.37 -4.65 -1.28
N PHE A 198 -2.15 -5.40 -0.21
CA PHE A 198 -1.79 -4.89 1.11
C PHE A 198 -0.59 -5.67 1.66
N ILE A 199 0.40 -4.97 2.22
CA ILE A 199 1.58 -5.55 2.85
C ILE A 199 1.63 -5.12 4.32
N ASP A 200 1.40 -6.07 5.23
CA ASP A 200 1.55 -5.93 6.68
C ASP A 200 2.07 -7.24 7.31
N ALA A 201 3.31 -7.60 7.00
CA ALA A 201 3.97 -8.82 7.47
C ALA A 201 5.30 -8.53 8.18
N ASP A 202 6.30 -9.41 8.06
CA ASP A 202 7.64 -9.20 8.56
C ASP A 202 8.39 -8.13 7.75
N LYS A 203 8.90 -7.12 8.46
CA LYS A 203 9.34 -5.85 7.86
C LYS A 203 10.61 -5.99 7.01
N VAL A 204 11.48 -6.92 7.37
CA VAL A 204 12.74 -7.19 6.65
C VAL A 204 12.51 -7.58 5.19
N ASN A 205 11.37 -8.21 4.89
CA ASN A 205 11.03 -8.64 3.53
C ASN A 205 10.19 -7.62 2.75
N TYR A 206 9.87 -6.45 3.30
CA TYR A 206 9.06 -5.43 2.61
C TYR A 206 9.57 -5.04 1.21
N PRO A 207 10.88 -4.82 0.99
CA PRO A 207 11.39 -4.52 -0.36
C PRO A 207 11.10 -5.65 -1.36
N LEU A 208 11.19 -6.91 -0.90
CA LEU A 208 10.95 -8.08 -1.73
C LEU A 208 9.45 -8.26 -2.03
N TYR A 209 8.59 -8.08 -1.03
CA TYR A 209 7.14 -8.10 -1.22
C TYR A 209 6.69 -7.04 -2.22
N TYR A 210 7.16 -5.80 -2.05
CA TYR A 210 6.85 -4.70 -2.93
C TYR A 210 7.11 -5.06 -4.40
N ASP A 211 8.30 -5.56 -4.73
CA ASP A 211 8.66 -5.86 -6.12
C ASP A 211 7.78 -6.95 -6.76
N ARG A 212 7.47 -8.02 -6.01
CA ARG A 212 6.57 -9.09 -6.50
C ARG A 212 5.15 -8.57 -6.67
N VAL A 213 4.65 -7.84 -5.68
CA VAL A 213 3.28 -7.32 -5.70
C VAL A 213 3.09 -6.32 -6.84
N VAL A 214 4.03 -5.40 -7.07
CA VAL A 214 3.97 -4.49 -8.21
C VAL A 214 3.94 -5.27 -9.52
N THR A 215 4.66 -6.39 -9.63
CA THR A 215 4.59 -7.28 -10.80
C THR A 215 3.20 -7.89 -10.99
N LEU A 216 2.58 -8.36 -9.90
CA LEU A 216 1.25 -9.00 -9.89
C LEU A 216 0.09 -8.02 -10.12
N LEU A 217 0.25 -6.75 -9.74
CA LEU A 217 -0.79 -5.73 -9.92
C LEU A 217 -1.02 -5.41 -11.40
N ARG A 218 -2.29 -5.23 -11.80
CA ARG A 218 -2.64 -4.65 -13.09
C ARG A 218 -2.26 -3.17 -13.17
N LYS A 219 -2.24 -2.61 -14.37
CA LYS A 219 -2.18 -1.14 -14.54
C LYS A 219 -3.37 -0.48 -13.86
N GLY A 220 -3.12 0.62 -13.15
CA GLY A 220 -4.09 1.30 -12.29
C GLY A 220 -4.49 0.50 -11.04
N GLY A 221 -3.80 -0.60 -10.73
CA GLY A 221 -3.95 -1.31 -9.47
C GLY A 221 -3.25 -0.57 -8.33
N VAL A 222 -3.64 -0.87 -7.09
CA VAL A 222 -3.20 -0.15 -5.89
C VAL A 222 -2.51 -1.09 -4.93
N LEU A 223 -1.33 -0.70 -4.45
CA LEU A 223 -0.65 -1.32 -3.32
C LEU A 223 -0.69 -0.36 -2.13
N MET A 224 -0.94 -0.92 -0.94
CA MET A 224 -0.77 -0.28 0.35
C MET A 224 0.25 -1.04 1.19
N ILE A 225 1.19 -0.33 1.80
CA ILE A 225 2.13 -0.87 2.78
C ILE A 225 1.87 -0.20 4.13
N ASP A 226 1.51 -1.00 5.13
CA ASP A 226 1.30 -0.51 6.50
C ASP A 226 2.64 -0.35 7.23
N ASN A 227 2.62 0.34 8.37
CA ASN A 227 3.79 0.60 9.22
C ASN A 227 4.92 1.39 8.54
N ALA A 228 4.62 2.12 7.47
CA ALA A 228 5.64 2.79 6.66
C ALA A 228 6.36 3.94 7.38
N LEU A 229 5.83 4.42 8.52
CA LEU A 229 6.50 5.41 9.38
C LEU A 229 7.12 4.77 10.63
N TRP A 230 6.77 3.53 10.96
CA TRP A 230 7.36 2.68 12.00
C TRP A 230 7.57 3.39 13.34
N HIS A 231 6.50 3.86 13.97
CA HIS A 231 6.56 4.64 15.21
C HIS A 231 7.48 5.87 15.10
N ALA A 232 7.49 6.49 13.91
CA ALA A 232 8.39 7.57 13.51
C ALA A 232 9.89 7.21 13.50
N ARG A 233 10.29 5.95 13.70
CA ARG A 233 11.72 5.53 13.75
C ARG A 233 12.48 5.85 12.47
N VAL A 234 11.81 5.82 11.32
CA VAL A 234 12.40 6.16 10.01
C VAL A 234 12.81 7.64 9.89
N THR A 235 12.42 8.50 10.84
CA THR A 235 12.84 9.91 10.90
C THR A 235 14.14 10.13 11.67
N GLY A 236 14.66 9.09 12.35
CA GLY A 236 15.91 9.14 13.07
C GLY A 236 17.15 9.06 12.17
N ASP A 237 18.33 8.93 12.78
CA ASP A 237 19.60 8.75 12.06
C ASP A 237 19.65 7.36 11.38
N PRO A 238 19.76 7.28 10.04
CA PRO A 238 19.79 6.00 9.32
C PRO A 238 20.93 5.07 9.75
N THR A 239 22.02 5.58 10.32
CA THR A 239 23.15 4.76 10.81
C THR A 239 22.80 3.98 12.08
N THR A 240 21.69 4.31 12.73
CA THR A 240 21.23 3.71 14.00
C THR A 240 20.04 2.78 13.83
N PHE A 241 19.56 2.59 12.60
CA PHE A 241 18.37 1.77 12.33
C PHE A 241 18.62 0.30 12.63
N ASP A 242 17.64 -0.34 13.29
CA ASP A 242 17.54 -1.79 13.34
C ASP A 242 17.13 -2.36 11.97
N GLU A 243 17.20 -3.68 11.81
CA GLU A 243 16.93 -4.33 10.51
C GLU A 243 15.54 -4.00 9.96
N SER A 244 14.52 -3.94 10.83
CA SER A 244 13.15 -3.59 10.44
C SER A 244 13.03 -2.13 9.98
N THR A 245 13.58 -1.18 10.75
CA THR A 245 13.55 0.24 10.43
C THR A 245 14.30 0.51 9.13
N LYS A 246 15.44 -0.16 8.94
CA LYS A 246 16.23 -0.10 7.70
C LYS A 246 15.43 -0.61 6.51
N ALA A 247 14.83 -1.80 6.59
CA ALA A 247 14.05 -2.36 5.49
C ALA A 247 12.81 -1.51 5.13
N ILE A 248 12.14 -0.92 6.12
CA ILE A 248 11.02 0.01 5.89
C ILE A 248 11.51 1.29 5.20
N HIS A 249 12.61 1.87 5.68
CA HIS A 249 13.23 3.03 5.05
C HIS A 249 13.62 2.77 3.59
N GLU A 250 14.31 1.64 3.34
CA GLU A 250 14.68 1.21 1.98
C GLU A 250 13.46 0.98 1.09
N THR A 251 12.37 0.41 1.64
CA THR A 251 11.10 0.24 0.90
C THR A 251 10.50 1.59 0.52
N ASN A 252 10.49 2.56 1.45
CA ASN A 252 10.00 3.91 1.18
C ASN A 252 10.81 4.61 0.07
N GLU A 253 12.14 4.51 0.13
CA GLU A 253 13.03 5.04 -0.92
C GLU A 253 12.83 4.32 -2.26
N MET A 254 12.66 3.00 -2.23
CA MET A 254 12.40 2.20 -3.42
C MET A 254 11.11 2.67 -4.12
N ILE A 255 10.01 2.82 -3.37
CA ILE A 255 8.74 3.29 -3.92
C ILE A 255 8.87 4.73 -4.47
N HIS A 256 9.55 5.62 -3.74
CA HIS A 256 9.77 7.00 -4.18
C HIS A 256 10.49 7.09 -5.52
N ASN A 257 11.44 6.19 -5.77
CA ASN A 257 12.27 6.18 -6.96
C ASN A 257 11.75 5.25 -8.08
N ASP A 258 10.69 4.48 -7.83
CA ASP A 258 10.17 3.49 -8.78
C ASP A 258 9.21 4.10 -9.80
N ASN A 259 9.66 4.18 -11.06
CA ASN A 259 8.89 4.74 -12.15
C ASN A 259 7.68 3.89 -12.60
N ARG A 260 7.48 2.69 -12.03
CA ARG A 260 6.29 1.85 -12.27
C ARG A 260 5.07 2.35 -11.50
N THR A 261 5.24 3.25 -10.53
CA THR A 261 4.16 3.69 -9.65
C THR A 261 4.08 5.19 -9.46
N TYR A 262 2.89 5.68 -9.07
CA TYR A 262 2.68 6.98 -8.45
C TYR A 262 2.39 6.76 -6.98
N SER A 263 3.14 7.39 -6.07
CA SER A 263 3.05 7.10 -4.64
C SER A 263 2.71 8.29 -3.76
N ALA A 264 2.15 7.99 -2.59
CA ALA A 264 1.91 8.93 -1.51
C ALA A 264 2.13 8.23 -0.16
N LEU A 265 2.92 8.84 0.73
CA LEU A 265 3.12 8.38 2.11
C LEU A 265 2.28 9.23 3.06
N LEU A 266 1.35 8.58 3.77
CA LEU A 266 0.36 9.24 4.62
C LEU A 266 0.64 8.98 6.10
N ASN A 267 0.45 10.01 6.93
CA ASN A 267 0.36 9.85 8.38
C ASN A 267 -1.04 9.33 8.77
N CYS A 268 -1.29 8.06 8.48
CA CYS A 268 -2.50 7.31 8.84
C CYS A 268 -2.07 6.00 9.51
N GLY A 269 -2.61 5.68 10.68
CA GLY A 269 -2.13 4.56 11.49
C GLY A 269 -0.65 4.72 11.86
N ASP A 270 0.14 3.67 11.61
CA ASP A 270 1.60 3.69 11.83
C ASP A 270 2.39 4.08 10.56
N GLY A 271 1.74 4.84 9.69
CA GLY A 271 2.24 5.23 8.37
C GLY A 271 1.73 4.31 7.28
N LEU A 272 1.12 4.91 6.26
CA LEU A 272 0.55 4.18 5.13
C LEU A 272 1.20 4.66 3.83
N HIS A 273 2.00 3.81 3.19
CA HIS A 273 2.56 4.11 1.88
C HIS A 273 1.67 3.51 0.79
N ILE A 274 1.07 4.37 -0.02
CA ILE A 274 0.18 3.98 -1.12
C ILE A 274 0.96 4.13 -2.43
N ALA A 275 0.87 3.13 -3.31
CA ALA A 275 1.45 3.13 -4.64
C ALA A 275 0.43 2.69 -5.69
N PHE A 276 0.17 3.55 -6.68
CA PHE A 276 -0.71 3.27 -7.82
C PHE A 276 0.16 2.84 -9.01
N LYS A 277 -0.04 1.63 -9.53
CA LYS A 277 0.70 1.16 -10.72
C LYS A 277 0.27 1.92 -11.98
N ASN A 278 1.24 2.36 -12.78
CA ASN A 278 1.02 3.16 -13.99
C ASN A 278 0.51 2.37 -15.21
#